data_AF-A0A960ST29-F1
#
_entry.id   AF-A0A960ST29-F1
#
_cell.length_a   1.000
_cell.length_b   1.000
_cell.length_c   1.000
_cell.angle_alpha   90.00
_cell.angle_beta   90.00
_cell.angle_gamma   90.00
#
_symmetry.space_group_name_H-M   'P 1'
#
loop_
_entity.id
_entity.type
_entity.pdbx_description
1 polymer ?
#
loop_
_entity_poly.entity_id
_entity_poly.type
_entity_poly.pdbx_seq_one_letter_code
_entity_poly.pdbx_strand_id
1 'polypeptide(L)'
;PSGADGVGFALQRVDESAYGDESSNWIAAAPTPGTGAPLPEAPRILAGPTDVVTQAAENVALQVVAEGSGPLNFQWRLDGSNLPGATAATLLLPAIQQAQAGRYQVVVFNAGGATSSGLAQVTVIAPGLDSDADGMDDLYEVTYRLDPLDPNDVGLDPDGDGVRNDAECVAGTDPRDPDSYLRFEGIDTTGPTRIEFTAAANRAYGVYYRDDLHTGGWLLLERIPVLSAGSLARRTVTVVDPASPAPPRRFYHLQARVR
;
A
#
# COMPACT_ATOMS: atom_id res chain seq x y z
N PRO A 1 43.45 44.29 -31.44
CA PRO A 1 44.43 43.68 -32.39
C PRO A 1 44.01 42.23 -32.73
N SER A 2 44.18 41.80 -33.98
CA SER A 2 44.05 40.38 -34.33
C SER A 2 45.09 39.57 -33.57
N GLY A 3 44.65 38.60 -32.75
CA GLY A 3 45.51 37.78 -31.88
C GLY A 3 45.40 38.03 -30.38
N ALA A 4 44.42 38.79 -29.88
CA ALA A 4 44.13 38.85 -28.44
C ALA A 4 43.25 37.64 -28.04
N ASP A 5 43.85 36.60 -27.49
CA ASP A 5 43.23 35.30 -27.16
C ASP A 5 42.95 35.11 -25.65
N GLY A 6 43.26 36.11 -24.82
CA GLY A 6 42.92 36.09 -23.39
C GLY A 6 43.70 35.08 -22.54
N VAL A 7 44.74 34.44 -23.08
CA VAL A 7 45.58 33.44 -22.39
C VAL A 7 46.96 33.95 -21.98
N GLY A 8 47.23 35.25 -22.16
CA GLY A 8 48.44 35.89 -21.65
C GLY A 8 48.50 35.91 -20.12
N PHE A 9 49.70 36.06 -19.56
CA PHE A 9 49.88 36.21 -18.13
C PHE A 9 49.04 37.39 -17.59
N ALA A 10 48.30 37.14 -16.51
CA ALA A 10 47.57 38.18 -15.78
C ALA A 10 48.45 38.68 -14.62
N LEU A 11 48.25 39.94 -14.23
CA LEU A 11 48.83 40.50 -13.02
C LEU A 11 48.19 39.80 -11.81
N GLN A 12 48.96 38.97 -11.12
CA GLN A 12 48.57 38.31 -9.88
C GLN A 12 49.36 38.90 -8.71
N ARG A 13 48.74 38.95 -7.54
CA ARG A 13 49.40 39.43 -6.33
C ARG A 13 50.36 38.37 -5.81
N VAL A 14 51.55 38.79 -5.38
CA VAL A 14 52.53 37.90 -4.73
C VAL A 14 52.12 37.59 -3.28
N ASP A 15 51.53 38.57 -2.61
CA ASP A 15 50.98 38.47 -1.26
C ASP A 15 49.57 39.07 -1.29
N GLU A 16 48.55 38.29 -0.92
CA GLU A 16 47.13 38.70 -0.95
C GLU A 16 46.76 39.69 0.17
N SER A 17 47.64 39.92 1.14
CA SER A 17 47.37 40.75 2.33
C SER A 17 48.04 42.12 2.31
N ALA A 18 49.02 42.37 1.42
CA ALA A 18 49.62 43.69 1.26
C ALA A 18 48.62 44.71 0.66
N TYR A 19 48.89 46.00 0.72
CA TYR A 19 48.15 47.02 -0.05
C TYR A 19 49.16 47.83 -0.84
N GLY A 20 48.91 48.09 -2.11
CA GLY A 20 49.72 49.04 -2.90
C GLY A 20 49.85 48.72 -4.39
N ASP A 21 50.19 49.76 -5.15
CA ASP A 21 50.48 49.80 -6.58
C ASP A 21 51.97 49.57 -6.88
N GLU A 22 52.77 49.11 -5.90
CA GLU A 22 54.20 48.85 -6.10
C GLU A 22 54.41 47.64 -7.02
N SER A 23 55.25 47.81 -8.04
CA SER A 23 55.54 46.76 -9.04
C SER A 23 56.14 45.47 -8.45
N SER A 24 56.72 45.53 -7.25
CA SER A 24 57.26 44.36 -6.53
C SER A 24 56.19 43.42 -5.96
N ASN A 25 54.94 43.87 -5.82
CA ASN A 25 53.83 43.09 -5.27
C ASN A 25 53.04 42.31 -6.34
N TRP A 26 53.49 42.38 -7.59
CA TRP A 26 52.80 41.78 -8.74
C TRP A 26 53.71 40.85 -9.52
N ILE A 27 53.19 39.67 -9.85
CA ILE A 27 53.82 38.72 -10.78
C ILE A 27 52.93 38.52 -11.99
N ALA A 28 53.57 38.34 -13.15
CA ALA A 28 52.91 37.83 -14.33
C ALA A 28 52.78 36.31 -14.18
N ALA A 29 51.56 35.83 -13.96
CA ALA A 29 51.27 34.40 -13.83
C ALA A 29 50.12 34.00 -14.75
N ALA A 30 50.02 32.71 -15.10
CA ALA A 30 48.94 32.25 -15.96
C ALA A 30 47.62 32.59 -15.27
N PRO A 31 46.58 33.05 -16.00
CA PRO A 31 45.29 33.32 -15.37
C PRO A 31 44.86 32.06 -14.64
N THR A 32 44.74 32.13 -13.31
CA THR A 32 44.04 31.09 -12.57
C THR A 32 42.57 31.39 -12.78
N PRO A 33 41.82 30.57 -13.55
CA PRO A 33 40.37 30.66 -13.49
C PRO A 33 40.03 30.49 -12.02
N GLY A 34 39.35 31.48 -11.41
CA GLY A 34 38.92 31.36 -10.01
C GLY A 34 38.33 29.97 -9.85
N THR A 35 38.85 29.19 -8.89
CA THR A 35 38.53 27.76 -8.72
C THR A 35 37.04 27.57 -8.87
N GLY A 36 36.61 27.03 -10.03
CA GLY A 36 35.20 26.90 -10.35
C GLY A 36 34.58 26.04 -9.26
N ALA A 37 33.56 26.56 -8.58
CA ALA A 37 32.79 25.75 -7.65
C ALA A 37 32.42 24.42 -8.35
N PRO A 38 32.53 23.27 -7.69
CA PRO A 38 32.20 22.00 -8.31
C PRO A 38 30.79 22.09 -8.89
N LEU A 39 30.64 21.65 -10.15
CA LEU A 39 29.32 21.61 -10.79
C LEU A 39 28.36 20.81 -9.91
N PRO A 40 27.08 21.22 -9.80
CA PRO A 40 26.12 20.48 -8.99
C PRO A 40 26.02 19.02 -9.46
N GLU A 41 26.13 18.09 -8.52
CA GLU A 41 25.94 16.66 -8.78
C GLU A 41 24.48 16.41 -9.20
N ALA A 42 24.29 15.81 -10.38
CA ALA A 42 22.97 15.48 -10.91
C ALA A 42 22.26 14.46 -10.00
N PRO A 43 20.92 14.43 -9.96
CA PRO A 43 20.22 13.55 -9.04
C PRO A 43 20.35 12.08 -9.45
N ARG A 44 20.49 11.20 -8.45
CA ARG A 44 20.49 9.76 -8.60
C ARG A 44 19.42 9.15 -7.70
N ILE A 45 18.64 8.22 -8.24
CA ILE A 45 17.60 7.52 -7.48
C ILE A 45 18.23 6.31 -6.80
N LEU A 46 18.05 6.23 -5.48
CA LEU A 46 18.48 5.12 -4.63
C LEU A 46 17.36 4.08 -4.49
N ALA A 47 16.11 4.55 -4.37
CA ALA A 47 14.92 3.71 -4.33
C ALA A 47 13.76 4.44 -5.02
N GLY A 48 13.09 3.77 -5.96
CA GLY A 48 11.90 4.26 -6.64
C GLY A 48 10.61 3.80 -5.97
N PRO A 49 9.45 4.29 -6.45
CA PRO A 49 8.15 3.77 -6.02
C PRO A 49 8.00 2.29 -6.43
N THR A 50 7.20 1.55 -5.66
CA THR A 50 6.85 0.15 -5.93
C THR A 50 5.39 0.02 -6.31
N ASP A 51 5.05 -1.07 -6.96
CA ASP A 51 3.66 -1.40 -7.30
C ASP A 51 2.79 -1.48 -6.05
N VAL A 52 1.53 -1.06 -6.19
CA VAL A 52 0.52 -1.08 -5.13
C VAL A 52 -0.77 -1.62 -5.69
N VAL A 53 -1.32 -2.64 -5.03
CA VAL A 53 -2.73 -3.01 -5.20
C VAL A 53 -3.47 -2.52 -3.97
N THR A 54 -4.57 -1.80 -4.19
CA THR A 54 -5.39 -1.24 -3.12
C THR A 54 -6.86 -1.21 -3.54
N GLN A 55 -7.72 -0.78 -2.62
CA GLN A 55 -9.13 -0.56 -2.89
C GLN A 55 -9.46 0.91 -3.05
N ALA A 56 -10.60 1.17 -3.69
CA ALA A 56 -11.16 2.50 -3.70
C ALA A 56 -11.41 3.01 -2.27
N ALA A 57 -11.23 4.31 -2.05
CA ALA A 57 -11.33 5.00 -0.76
C ALA A 57 -10.24 4.69 0.30
N GLU A 58 -9.27 3.84 0.00
CA GLU A 58 -8.07 3.66 0.83
C GLU A 58 -7.02 4.76 0.58
N ASN A 59 -6.09 4.92 1.51
CA ASN A 59 -4.99 5.88 1.39
C ASN A 59 -3.73 5.18 0.85
N VAL A 60 -3.15 5.70 -0.22
CA VAL A 60 -1.88 5.21 -0.78
C VAL A 60 -0.77 6.25 -0.63
N ALA A 61 0.44 5.80 -0.33
CA ALA A 61 1.64 6.62 -0.33
C ALA A 61 2.70 6.01 -1.25
N LEU A 62 3.13 6.75 -2.27
CA LEU A 62 4.27 6.40 -3.12
C LEU A 62 5.47 7.25 -2.72
N GLN A 63 6.66 6.66 -2.66
CA GLN A 63 7.87 7.32 -2.20
C GLN A 63 9.02 7.16 -3.19
N VAL A 64 9.91 8.15 -3.18
CA VAL A 64 11.22 8.07 -3.86
C VAL A 64 12.32 8.52 -2.89
N VAL A 65 13.44 7.82 -2.94
CA VAL A 65 14.68 8.21 -2.27
C VAL A 65 15.69 8.55 -3.35
N ALA A 66 16.20 9.78 -3.32
CA ALA A 66 17.19 10.28 -4.28
C ALA A 66 18.27 11.09 -3.57
N GLU A 67 19.46 11.10 -4.15
CA GLU A 67 20.63 11.88 -3.73
C GLU A 67 21.08 12.82 -4.86
N GLY A 68 21.94 13.77 -4.55
CA GLY A 68 22.47 14.77 -5.48
C GLY A 68 22.61 16.14 -4.82
N SER A 69 23.15 17.11 -5.54
CA SER A 69 23.28 18.47 -5.02
C SER A 69 21.91 19.12 -4.78
N GLY A 70 21.71 19.70 -3.60
CA GLY A 70 20.45 20.38 -3.25
C GLY A 70 20.29 21.75 -3.94
N PRO A 71 19.05 22.25 -4.06
CA PRO A 71 17.79 21.58 -3.71
C PRO A 71 17.36 20.56 -4.80
N LEU A 72 16.85 19.41 -4.35
CA LEU A 72 16.18 18.45 -5.21
C LEU A 72 14.71 18.85 -5.39
N ASN A 73 14.24 18.82 -6.62
CA ASN A 73 12.85 19.07 -6.99
C ASN A 73 12.24 17.79 -7.56
N PHE A 74 10.93 17.63 -7.38
CA PHE A 74 10.20 16.44 -7.79
C PHE A 74 9.02 16.83 -8.66
N GLN A 75 8.66 15.94 -9.59
CA GLN A 75 7.41 16.00 -10.34
C GLN A 75 6.88 14.59 -10.56
N TRP A 76 5.76 14.25 -9.92
CA TRP A 76 5.09 12.98 -10.17
C TRP A 76 4.29 13.03 -11.47
N ARG A 77 4.18 11.87 -12.11
CA ARG A 77 3.45 11.63 -13.35
C ARG A 77 2.58 10.39 -13.20
N LEU A 78 1.41 10.42 -13.82
CA LEU A 78 0.50 9.29 -14.01
C LEU A 78 0.36 9.07 -15.52
N ASP A 79 0.68 7.86 -15.98
CA ASP A 79 0.62 7.45 -17.39
C ASP A 79 1.31 8.46 -18.34
N GLY A 80 2.46 8.96 -17.89
CA GLY A 80 3.28 9.92 -18.64
C GLY A 80 2.85 11.38 -18.51
N SER A 81 1.68 11.68 -17.93
CA SER A 81 1.18 13.04 -17.72
C SER A 81 1.56 13.56 -16.33
N ASN A 82 1.99 14.84 -16.24
CA ASN A 82 2.33 15.46 -14.95
C ASN A 82 1.10 15.56 -14.05
N LEU A 83 1.26 15.15 -12.78
CA LEU A 83 0.27 15.38 -11.72
C LEU A 83 0.49 16.79 -11.13
N PRO A 84 -0.45 17.73 -11.31
CA PRO A 84 -0.27 19.10 -10.81
C PRO A 84 -0.10 19.14 -9.29
N GLY A 85 0.89 19.91 -8.81
CA GLY A 85 1.15 20.09 -7.38
C GLY A 85 1.85 18.91 -6.67
N ALA A 86 2.05 17.78 -7.37
CA ALA A 86 2.76 16.62 -6.82
C ALA A 86 4.28 16.80 -6.92
N THR A 87 4.84 17.61 -6.02
CA THR A 87 6.25 18.05 -6.07
C THR A 87 7.09 17.64 -4.84
N ALA A 88 6.56 16.77 -3.99
CA ALA A 88 7.28 16.20 -2.85
C ALA A 88 7.88 14.82 -3.16
N ALA A 89 8.86 14.39 -2.37
CA ALA A 89 9.44 13.05 -2.45
C ALA A 89 8.43 11.92 -2.11
N THR A 90 7.35 12.25 -1.40
CA THR A 90 6.21 11.36 -1.14
C THR A 90 4.96 11.90 -1.83
N LEU A 91 4.30 11.07 -2.63
CA LEU A 91 2.98 11.32 -3.18
C LEU A 91 1.93 10.64 -2.31
N LEU A 92 1.07 11.43 -1.67
CA LEU A 92 -0.09 10.94 -0.92
C LEU A 92 -1.32 10.96 -1.82
N LEU A 93 -2.02 9.83 -1.89
CA LEU A 93 -3.27 9.63 -2.61
C LEU A 93 -4.34 9.23 -1.58
N PRO A 94 -4.94 10.20 -0.87
CA PRO A 94 -5.98 9.90 0.10
C PRO A 94 -7.27 9.51 -0.62
N ALA A 95 -8.00 8.54 -0.05
CA ALA A 95 -9.26 8.05 -0.59
C ALA A 95 -9.23 7.80 -2.11
N ILE A 96 -8.24 7.01 -2.55
CA ILE A 96 -7.93 6.79 -3.97
C ILE A 96 -9.16 6.29 -4.75
N GLN A 97 -9.34 6.80 -5.96
CA GLN A 97 -10.43 6.44 -6.85
C GLN A 97 -9.93 5.51 -7.95
N GLN A 98 -10.83 4.72 -8.55
CA GLN A 98 -10.48 3.80 -9.64
C GLN A 98 -9.87 4.53 -10.84
N ALA A 99 -10.32 5.76 -11.12
CA ALA A 99 -9.77 6.60 -12.19
C ALA A 99 -8.33 7.08 -11.95
N GLN A 100 -7.78 6.85 -10.75
CA GLN A 100 -6.38 7.13 -10.40
C GLN A 100 -5.49 5.88 -10.49
N ALA A 101 -6.03 4.74 -10.90
CA ALA A 101 -5.20 3.59 -11.26
C ALA A 101 -4.35 3.90 -12.50
N GLY A 102 -3.14 3.34 -12.56
CA GLY A 102 -2.22 3.54 -13.68
C GLY A 102 -0.75 3.46 -13.27
N ARG A 103 0.14 3.88 -14.18
CA ARG A 103 1.59 3.81 -13.99
C ARG A 103 2.12 5.14 -13.47
N TYR A 104 2.60 5.12 -12.23
CA TYR A 104 3.20 6.26 -11.57
C TYR A 104 4.71 6.31 -11.81
N GLN A 105 5.23 7.52 -12.00
CA GLN A 105 6.65 7.80 -12.11
C GLN A 105 6.95 9.17 -11.52
N VAL A 106 8.08 9.31 -10.86
CA VAL A 106 8.60 10.62 -10.44
C VAL A 106 9.86 10.99 -11.22
N VAL A 107 9.92 12.25 -11.62
CA VAL A 107 11.13 12.91 -12.13
C VAL A 107 11.77 13.70 -11.00
N VAL A 108 13.05 13.49 -10.76
CA VAL A 108 13.85 14.22 -9.78
C VAL A 108 14.86 15.09 -10.52
N PHE A 109 14.93 16.38 -10.20
CA PHE A 109 15.78 17.32 -10.92
C PHE A 109 16.38 18.41 -10.02
N ASN A 110 17.57 18.87 -10.39
CA ASN A 110 18.29 19.99 -9.78
C ASN A 110 19.07 20.76 -10.85
N ALA A 111 19.96 21.67 -10.45
CA ALA A 111 20.79 22.44 -11.38
C ALA A 111 21.84 21.59 -12.16
N GLY A 112 22.15 20.39 -11.69
CA GLY A 112 23.08 19.46 -12.33
C GLY A 112 22.42 18.53 -13.36
N GLY A 113 21.09 18.37 -13.31
CA GLY A 113 20.36 17.56 -14.29
C GLY A 113 19.04 17.00 -13.76
N ALA A 114 18.51 16.01 -14.47
CA ALA A 114 17.25 15.33 -14.13
C ALA A 114 17.38 13.82 -14.35
N THR A 115 16.69 13.05 -13.51
CA THR A 115 16.56 11.60 -13.64
C THR A 115 15.11 11.19 -13.40
N SER A 116 14.68 10.06 -13.97
CA SER A 116 13.33 9.50 -13.78
C SER A 116 13.43 8.15 -13.08
N SER A 117 12.47 7.89 -12.20
CA SER A 117 12.29 6.58 -11.56
C SER A 117 11.82 5.51 -12.55
N GLY A 118 11.84 4.25 -12.11
CA GLY A 118 11.04 3.19 -12.73
C GLY A 118 9.54 3.48 -12.61
N LEU A 119 8.73 2.70 -13.34
CA LEU A 119 7.27 2.79 -13.26
C LEU A 119 6.79 1.94 -12.09
N ALA A 120 5.86 2.50 -11.31
CA ALA A 120 5.10 1.79 -10.29
C ALA A 120 3.63 1.67 -10.73
N GLN A 121 3.12 0.45 -10.86
CA GLN A 121 1.73 0.17 -11.18
C GLN A 121 0.88 0.33 -9.92
N VAL A 122 -0.11 1.24 -9.97
CA VAL A 122 -1.15 1.32 -8.95
C VAL A 122 -2.43 0.72 -9.53
N THR A 123 -2.89 -0.36 -8.91
CA THR A 123 -4.15 -1.04 -9.22
C THR A 123 -5.16 -0.72 -8.13
N VAL A 124 -6.32 -0.22 -8.53
CA VAL A 124 -7.41 0.13 -7.61
C VAL A 124 -8.60 -0.79 -7.88
N ILE A 125 -8.85 -1.71 -6.95
CA ILE A 125 -9.93 -2.68 -7.02
C ILE A 125 -11.23 -2.04 -6.52
N ALA A 126 -12.31 -2.20 -7.29
CA ALA A 126 -13.63 -1.73 -6.89
C ALA A 126 -14.27 -2.73 -5.91
N PRO A 127 -15.04 -2.28 -4.90
CA PRO A 127 -15.73 -3.19 -4.00
C PRO A 127 -16.70 -4.12 -4.74
N GLY A 128 -16.55 -5.42 -4.55
CA GLY A 128 -17.40 -6.45 -5.16
C GLY A 128 -17.18 -6.64 -6.66
N LEU A 129 -16.05 -6.19 -7.21
CA LEU A 129 -15.59 -6.62 -8.53
C LEU A 129 -15.25 -8.11 -8.48
N ASP A 130 -15.72 -8.85 -9.46
CA ASP A 130 -15.51 -10.28 -9.69
C ASP A 130 -15.27 -10.43 -11.20
N SER A 131 -13.98 -10.50 -11.58
CA SER A 131 -13.51 -10.34 -12.95
C SER A 131 -13.72 -11.59 -13.81
N ASP A 132 -13.73 -12.77 -13.21
CA ASP A 132 -13.96 -14.05 -13.90
C ASP A 132 -15.33 -14.70 -13.61
N ALA A 133 -16.12 -14.07 -12.74
CA ALA A 133 -17.50 -14.41 -12.40
C ALA A 133 -17.66 -15.76 -11.70
N ASP A 134 -16.70 -16.16 -10.87
CA ASP A 134 -16.73 -17.39 -10.09
C ASP A 134 -17.41 -17.25 -8.71
N GLY A 135 -17.73 -16.01 -8.30
CA GLY A 135 -18.35 -15.68 -7.03
C GLY A 135 -17.38 -15.25 -5.92
N MET A 136 -16.07 -15.22 -6.19
CA MET A 136 -15.07 -14.52 -5.41
C MET A 136 -14.96 -13.05 -5.82
N ASP A 137 -14.55 -12.19 -4.90
CA ASP A 137 -14.24 -10.80 -5.25
C ASP A 137 -12.73 -10.65 -5.53
N ASP A 138 -12.35 -9.91 -6.59
CA ASP A 138 -10.96 -9.65 -7.02
C ASP A 138 -10.09 -9.17 -5.85
N LEU A 139 -10.71 -8.46 -4.91
CA LEU A 139 -10.05 -7.98 -3.72
C LEU A 139 -9.56 -9.13 -2.85
N TYR A 140 -10.43 -10.09 -2.55
CA TYR A 140 -10.09 -11.28 -1.79
C TYR A 140 -8.99 -12.05 -2.52
N GLU A 141 -9.16 -12.28 -3.82
CA GLU A 141 -8.25 -13.06 -4.62
C GLU A 141 -6.85 -12.46 -4.65
N VAL A 142 -6.72 -11.17 -5.02
CA VAL A 142 -5.41 -10.53 -5.10
C VAL A 142 -4.76 -10.40 -3.71
N THR A 143 -5.54 -10.20 -2.65
CA THR A 143 -5.00 -10.15 -1.28
C THR A 143 -4.36 -11.47 -0.90
N TYR A 144 -5.03 -12.57 -1.18
CA TYR A 144 -4.54 -13.92 -0.93
C TYR A 144 -3.87 -14.52 -2.16
N ARG A 145 -3.29 -13.68 -3.04
CA ARG A 145 -2.57 -14.00 -4.29
C ARG A 145 -3.16 -15.14 -5.13
N LEU A 146 -4.47 -15.31 -5.12
CA LEU A 146 -5.22 -16.09 -6.10
C LEU A 146 -5.21 -15.34 -7.45
N ASP A 147 -5.67 -15.98 -8.51
CA ASP A 147 -5.69 -15.36 -9.84
C ASP A 147 -7.11 -14.86 -10.17
N PRO A 148 -7.36 -13.53 -10.15
CA PRO A 148 -8.70 -12.95 -10.40
C PRO A 148 -9.22 -13.13 -11.84
N LEU A 149 -8.52 -13.93 -12.64
CA LEU A 149 -8.85 -14.27 -14.02
C LEU A 149 -8.95 -15.80 -14.24
N ASP A 150 -8.75 -16.63 -13.20
CA ASP A 150 -8.87 -18.09 -13.27
C ASP A 150 -10.06 -18.61 -12.44
N PRO A 151 -11.23 -18.82 -13.05
CA PRO A 151 -12.44 -19.20 -12.34
C PRO A 151 -12.41 -20.65 -11.80
N ASN A 152 -11.31 -21.38 -12.04
CA ASN A 152 -11.15 -22.75 -11.57
C ASN A 152 -10.41 -22.82 -10.22
N ASP A 153 -9.79 -21.72 -9.78
CA ASP A 153 -9.03 -21.72 -8.53
C ASP A 153 -9.93 -21.67 -7.29
N VAL A 154 -11.20 -21.25 -7.44
CA VAL A 154 -12.27 -21.23 -6.43
C VAL A 154 -12.47 -22.56 -5.68
N GLY A 155 -12.19 -23.67 -6.35
CA GLY A 155 -12.36 -25.02 -5.81
C GLY A 155 -11.11 -25.61 -5.16
N LEU A 156 -9.98 -24.88 -5.19
CA LEU A 156 -8.72 -25.34 -4.63
C LEU A 156 -8.68 -25.18 -3.11
N ASP A 157 -7.77 -25.91 -2.50
CA ASP A 157 -7.45 -25.90 -1.07
C ASP A 157 -5.91 -25.78 -0.97
N PRO A 158 -5.37 -24.54 -1.02
CA PRO A 158 -3.92 -24.32 -1.11
C PRO A 158 -3.14 -24.70 0.15
N ASP A 159 -3.75 -24.61 1.33
CA ASP A 159 -3.11 -24.94 2.61
C ASP A 159 -3.40 -26.36 3.12
N GLY A 160 -4.38 -27.05 2.53
CA GLY A 160 -4.70 -28.45 2.78
C GLY A 160 -5.49 -28.67 4.07
N ASP A 161 -6.19 -27.66 4.58
CA ASP A 161 -7.00 -27.77 5.80
C ASP A 161 -8.39 -28.42 5.54
N GLY A 162 -8.71 -28.67 4.27
CA GLY A 162 -9.96 -29.29 3.82
C GLY A 162 -11.08 -28.27 3.56
N VAL A 163 -10.81 -26.98 3.71
CA VAL A 163 -11.67 -25.87 3.31
C VAL A 163 -11.19 -25.38 1.95
N ARG A 164 -12.13 -25.13 1.04
CA ARG A 164 -11.82 -24.63 -0.30
C ARG A 164 -11.84 -23.11 -0.29
N ASN A 165 -11.15 -22.52 -1.26
CA ASN A 165 -11.11 -21.09 -1.51
C ASN A 165 -12.54 -20.48 -1.41
N ASP A 166 -13.56 -21.02 -2.11
CA ASP A 166 -14.94 -20.47 -2.06
C ASP A 166 -15.47 -20.31 -0.63
N ALA A 167 -15.37 -21.36 0.16
CA ALA A 167 -15.86 -21.39 1.52
C ALA A 167 -15.12 -20.40 2.42
N GLU A 168 -13.82 -20.24 2.20
CA GLU A 168 -12.98 -19.29 2.94
C GLU A 168 -13.24 -17.85 2.55
N CYS A 169 -13.46 -17.58 1.27
CA CYS A 169 -13.89 -16.28 0.77
C CYS A 169 -15.22 -15.86 1.42
N VAL A 170 -16.18 -16.78 1.48
CA VAL A 170 -17.46 -16.57 2.17
C VAL A 170 -17.25 -16.32 3.66
N ALA A 171 -16.32 -17.05 4.29
CA ALA A 171 -15.98 -16.94 5.71
C ALA A 171 -15.16 -15.67 6.06
N GLY A 172 -14.45 -15.08 5.09
CA GLY A 172 -13.47 -14.01 5.33
C GLY A 172 -12.17 -14.53 5.96
N THR A 173 -11.80 -15.79 5.72
CA THR A 173 -10.58 -16.43 6.22
C THR A 173 -9.45 -16.36 5.18
N ASP A 174 -8.28 -16.92 5.48
CA ASP A 174 -7.07 -16.81 4.66
C ASP A 174 -6.75 -18.18 4.07
N PRO A 175 -6.88 -18.38 2.74
CA PRO A 175 -6.82 -19.69 2.10
C PRO A 175 -5.42 -20.26 1.94
N ARG A 176 -4.49 -19.73 2.73
CA ARG A 176 -3.08 -20.11 2.76
C ARG A 176 -2.57 -20.29 4.17
N ASP A 177 -3.45 -20.16 5.15
CA ASP A 177 -3.15 -20.33 6.55
C ASP A 177 -4.10 -21.41 7.10
N PRO A 178 -3.61 -22.64 7.32
CA PRO A 178 -4.46 -23.74 7.76
C PRO A 178 -5.01 -23.55 9.19
N ASP A 179 -4.53 -22.55 9.92
CA ASP A 179 -5.08 -22.16 11.22
C ASP A 179 -6.19 -21.09 11.11
N SER A 180 -6.41 -20.54 9.91
CA SER A 180 -7.37 -19.49 9.56
C SER A 180 -8.63 -20.10 8.96
N TYR A 181 -9.56 -20.51 9.83
CA TYR A 181 -10.87 -21.01 9.41
C TYR A 181 -11.98 -20.53 10.34
N LEU A 182 -13.22 -20.56 9.86
CA LEU A 182 -14.36 -20.06 10.61
C LEU A 182 -14.67 -20.98 11.79
N ARG A 183 -14.38 -20.52 13.01
CA ARG A 183 -14.62 -21.26 14.25
C ARG A 183 -15.07 -20.36 15.40
N PHE A 184 -15.65 -20.98 16.42
CA PHE A 184 -15.73 -20.33 17.73
C PHE A 184 -14.34 -20.34 18.36
N GLU A 185 -13.86 -19.18 18.76
CA GLU A 185 -12.59 -18.99 19.45
C GLU A 185 -12.74 -19.22 20.96
N GLY A 186 -13.90 -18.88 21.51
CA GLY A 186 -14.21 -19.04 22.92
C GLY A 186 -15.69 -19.26 23.15
N ILE A 187 -16.00 -20.16 24.09
CA ILE A 187 -17.35 -20.32 24.64
C ILE A 187 -17.25 -20.29 26.16
N ASP A 188 -17.79 -19.26 26.78
CA ASP A 188 -17.91 -19.15 28.24
C ASP A 188 -19.33 -19.52 28.68
N THR A 189 -19.43 -20.44 29.64
CA THR A 189 -20.69 -20.96 30.19
C THR A 189 -20.83 -20.72 31.69
N THR A 190 -19.95 -19.90 32.29
CA THR A 190 -20.01 -19.56 33.73
C THR A 190 -21.20 -18.65 34.10
N GLY A 191 -21.86 -18.06 33.10
CA GLY A 191 -23.13 -17.35 33.21
C GLY A 191 -23.97 -17.56 31.94
N PRO A 192 -24.71 -16.54 31.44
CA PRO A 192 -25.25 -16.59 30.10
C PRO A 192 -24.16 -16.95 29.09
N THR A 193 -24.44 -17.88 28.18
CA THR A 193 -23.40 -18.36 27.26
C THR A 193 -22.89 -17.22 26.40
N ARG A 194 -21.58 -17.01 26.42
CA ARG A 194 -20.89 -16.02 25.57
C ARG A 194 -20.08 -16.77 24.53
N ILE A 195 -20.24 -16.36 23.29
CA ILE A 195 -19.61 -17.00 22.12
C ILE A 195 -18.74 -15.95 21.44
N GLU A 196 -17.46 -16.26 21.28
CA GLU A 196 -16.48 -15.39 20.65
C GLU A 196 -16.00 -15.99 19.33
N PHE A 197 -15.89 -15.16 18.31
CA PHE A 197 -15.31 -15.52 17.02
C PHE A 197 -14.74 -14.29 16.31
N THR A 198 -13.81 -14.49 15.39
CA THR A 198 -13.31 -13.43 14.52
C THR A 198 -14.20 -13.24 13.29
N ALA A 199 -14.62 -12.00 13.04
CA ALA A 199 -15.44 -11.59 11.92
C ALA A 199 -14.69 -10.62 10.99
N ALA A 200 -14.72 -10.87 9.68
CA ALA A 200 -14.26 -9.93 8.66
C ALA A 200 -15.25 -8.75 8.52
N ALA A 201 -14.73 -7.55 8.26
CA ALA A 201 -15.52 -6.32 8.21
C ALA A 201 -16.46 -6.25 7.00
N ASN A 202 -16.09 -6.89 5.88
CA ASN A 202 -16.85 -6.96 4.64
C ASN A 202 -17.85 -8.13 4.57
N ARG A 203 -17.94 -8.98 5.60
CA ARG A 203 -18.85 -10.14 5.64
C ARG A 203 -19.93 -9.99 6.71
N ALA A 204 -21.08 -10.63 6.48
CA ALA A 204 -22.12 -10.76 7.49
C ALA A 204 -22.06 -12.15 8.10
N TYR A 205 -22.36 -12.24 9.40
CA TYR A 205 -22.40 -13.51 10.11
C TYR A 205 -23.75 -13.69 10.80
N GLY A 206 -24.13 -14.95 11.01
CA GLY A 206 -25.25 -15.33 11.84
C GLY A 206 -24.80 -16.36 12.86
N VAL A 207 -25.10 -16.11 14.13
CA VAL A 207 -25.01 -17.14 15.16
C VAL A 207 -26.40 -17.73 15.32
N TYR A 208 -26.48 -19.04 15.23
CA TYR A 208 -27.71 -19.81 15.34
C TYR A 208 -27.62 -20.75 16.53
N TYR A 209 -28.76 -21.10 17.10
CA TYR A 209 -28.86 -22.08 18.16
C TYR A 209 -29.97 -23.09 17.90
N ARG A 210 -29.88 -24.23 18.58
CA ARG A 210 -30.96 -25.20 18.73
C ARG A 210 -30.76 -26.01 20.00
N ASP A 211 -31.85 -26.56 20.53
CA ASP A 211 -31.81 -27.30 21.79
C ASP A 211 -31.66 -28.84 21.59
N ASP A 212 -31.84 -29.33 20.35
CA ASP A 212 -31.63 -30.75 19.96
C ASP A 212 -30.90 -30.85 18.61
N LEU A 213 -29.94 -31.77 18.50
CA LEU A 213 -29.20 -32.01 17.25
C LEU A 213 -29.97 -32.84 16.21
N HIS A 214 -30.99 -33.60 16.62
CA HIS A 214 -31.67 -34.58 15.78
C HIS A 214 -33.00 -34.07 15.22
N THR A 215 -33.64 -33.11 15.90
CA THR A 215 -34.95 -32.57 15.52
C THR A 215 -34.99 -31.05 15.60
N GLY A 216 -35.77 -30.42 14.72
CA GLY A 216 -35.94 -28.97 14.67
C GLY A 216 -34.91 -28.26 13.79
N GLY A 217 -35.24 -27.03 13.39
CA GLY A 217 -34.37 -26.16 12.59
C GLY A 217 -33.48 -25.27 13.46
N TRP A 218 -32.40 -24.77 12.87
CA TRP A 218 -31.57 -23.74 13.48
C TRP A 218 -32.34 -22.42 13.63
N LEU A 219 -32.38 -21.88 14.86
CA LEU A 219 -32.98 -20.59 15.18
C LEU A 219 -31.91 -19.51 15.20
N LEU A 220 -32.19 -18.34 14.65
CA LEU A 220 -31.25 -17.22 14.69
C LEU A 220 -31.14 -16.68 16.11
N LEU A 221 -29.92 -16.68 16.66
CA LEU A 221 -29.60 -16.02 17.92
C LEU A 221 -29.32 -14.53 17.66
N GLU A 222 -28.34 -14.26 16.80
CA GLU A 222 -27.92 -12.89 16.49
C GLU A 222 -27.41 -12.79 15.04
N ARG A 223 -27.69 -11.65 14.41
CA ARG A 223 -27.17 -11.31 13.09
C ARG A 223 -26.11 -10.22 13.24
N ILE A 224 -24.92 -10.50 12.72
CA ILE A 224 -23.77 -9.63 12.77
C ILE A 224 -23.66 -8.97 11.38
N PRO A 225 -23.93 -7.66 11.25
CA PRO A 225 -23.94 -7.00 9.96
C PRO A 225 -22.53 -6.77 9.42
N VAL A 226 -22.44 -6.60 8.09
CA VAL A 226 -21.28 -6.00 7.41
C VAL A 226 -21.04 -4.62 8.01
N LEU A 227 -19.80 -4.32 8.40
CA LEU A 227 -19.42 -3.00 8.90
C LEU A 227 -18.85 -2.11 7.81
N SER A 228 -18.01 -2.68 6.94
CA SER A 228 -17.35 -1.94 5.86
C SER A 228 -17.24 -2.83 4.63
N ALA A 229 -18.09 -2.55 3.64
CA ALA A 229 -18.00 -3.18 2.34
C ALA A 229 -16.69 -2.71 1.68
N GLY A 230 -15.75 -3.63 1.45
CA GLY A 230 -14.40 -3.30 0.98
C GLY A 230 -13.35 -3.16 2.07
N SER A 231 -13.56 -3.71 3.27
CA SER A 231 -12.45 -3.85 4.24
C SER A 231 -12.25 -5.31 4.61
N LEU A 232 -11.01 -5.79 4.48
CA LEU A 232 -10.58 -7.11 4.94
C LEU A 232 -10.16 -7.10 6.43
N ALA A 233 -10.37 -5.99 7.13
CA ALA A 233 -10.09 -5.89 8.55
C ALA A 233 -10.89 -6.93 9.34
N ARG A 234 -10.26 -7.53 10.35
CA ARG A 234 -10.85 -8.55 11.23
C ARG A 234 -11.10 -7.98 12.62
N ARG A 235 -12.14 -8.46 13.29
CA ARG A 235 -12.47 -8.10 14.68
C ARG A 235 -13.04 -9.29 15.44
N THR A 236 -12.77 -9.35 16.74
CA THR A 236 -13.47 -10.28 17.62
C THR A 236 -14.91 -9.80 17.85
N VAL A 237 -15.86 -10.72 17.76
CA VAL A 237 -17.27 -10.50 18.06
C VAL A 237 -17.69 -11.42 19.19
N THR A 238 -18.33 -10.86 20.21
CA THR A 238 -18.92 -11.61 21.33
C THR A 238 -20.44 -11.57 21.20
N VAL A 239 -21.06 -12.73 21.03
CA VAL A 239 -22.51 -12.92 21.05
C VAL A 239 -22.92 -13.50 22.40
N VAL A 240 -23.98 -12.96 22.99
CA VAL A 240 -24.49 -13.42 24.28
C VAL A 240 -25.84 -14.09 24.09
N ASP A 241 -25.97 -15.32 24.60
CA ASP A 241 -27.22 -16.03 24.68
C ASP A 241 -27.84 -15.85 26.08
N PRO A 242 -28.81 -14.94 26.25
CA PRO A 242 -29.38 -14.64 27.55
C PRO A 242 -30.28 -15.77 28.10
N ALA A 243 -30.71 -16.70 27.24
CA ALA A 243 -31.59 -17.79 27.62
C ALA A 243 -30.81 -19.05 28.04
N SER A 244 -29.48 -18.96 28.15
CA SER A 244 -28.59 -20.07 28.51
C SER A 244 -28.05 -19.93 29.95
N PRO A 245 -27.79 -21.04 30.68
CA PRO A 245 -28.13 -22.41 30.30
C PRO A 245 -29.57 -22.76 30.73
N ALA A 246 -30.50 -22.84 29.79
CA ALA A 246 -31.79 -23.52 30.00
C ALA A 246 -31.67 -24.98 29.52
N PRO A 247 -32.15 -25.98 30.31
CA PRO A 247 -31.89 -27.38 30.06
C PRO A 247 -32.66 -28.00 28.87
N PRO A 248 -32.16 -29.12 28.29
CA PRO A 248 -30.98 -29.84 28.77
C PRO A 248 -29.70 -29.62 27.94
N ARG A 249 -29.77 -29.14 26.70
CA ARG A 249 -28.60 -28.92 25.84
C ARG A 249 -28.86 -27.78 24.88
N ARG A 250 -27.85 -26.96 24.62
CA ARG A 250 -27.89 -25.96 23.55
C ARG A 250 -26.70 -26.16 22.64
N PHE A 251 -26.96 -26.13 21.35
CA PHE A 251 -25.99 -26.30 20.29
C PHE A 251 -25.95 -25.02 19.47
N TYR A 252 -24.76 -24.64 19.02
CA TYR A 252 -24.54 -23.41 18.28
C TYR A 252 -23.97 -23.69 16.89
N HIS A 253 -24.31 -22.85 15.93
CA HIS A 253 -23.80 -22.90 14.57
C HIS A 253 -23.49 -21.49 14.11
N LEU A 254 -22.29 -21.32 13.55
CA LEU A 254 -21.82 -20.07 12.97
C LEU A 254 -21.89 -20.19 11.46
N GLN A 255 -22.49 -19.19 10.81
CA GLN A 255 -22.58 -19.12 9.36
C GLN A 255 -22.14 -17.74 8.88
N ALA A 256 -21.24 -17.70 7.91
CA ALA A 256 -20.88 -16.48 7.18
C ALA A 256 -21.69 -16.37 5.88
N ARG A 257 -21.86 -15.14 5.38
CA ARG A 257 -22.51 -14.85 4.09
C ARG A 257 -21.84 -13.66 3.41
N VAL A 258 -21.63 -13.80 2.11
CA VAL A 258 -21.33 -12.69 1.19
C VAL A 258 -22.64 -11.93 0.93
N ARG A 259 -22.53 -10.62 0.66
CA ARG A 259 -23.70 -9.78 0.34
C ARG A 259 -24.13 -9.96 -1.11
#